data_AF-A0A7X6AS65-F1
#
_entry.id   AF-A0A7X6AS65-F1
#
_cell.length_a   1.000
_cell.length_b   1.000
_cell.length_c   1.000
_cell.angle_alpha   90.00
_cell.angle_beta   90.00
_cell.angle_gamma   90.00
#
_symmetry.space_group_name_H-M   'P 1'
#
loop_
_entity.id
_entity.type
_entity.pdbx_description
1 polymer ?
#
loop_
_entity_poly.entity_id
_entity_poly.type
_entity_poly.pdbx_seq_one_letter_code
_entity_poly.pdbx_strand_id
1 'polypeptide(L)' 'IMAGGMDSFDWLKDRIQRPEVVIELSRVSELRGIRDVDGGLEIGAMTTLTEVAESPLVRER' A
#
# COMPACT_ATOMS: atom_id res chain seq x y z
N ILE A 1 10.65 0.55 -6.19
CA ILE A 1 9.17 0.48 -6.37
C ILE A 1 8.54 1.64 -5.62
N MET A 2 7.39 2.11 -6.07
CA MET A 2 6.63 3.21 -5.45
C MET A 2 5.14 2.82 -5.42
N ALA A 3 4.45 3.32 -4.40
CA ALA A 3 3.03 3.11 -4.14
C ALA A 3 2.38 4.47 -3.80
N GLY A 4 1.89 4.66 -2.57
CA GLY A 4 1.34 5.97 -2.15
C GLY A 4 2.34 7.12 -2.14
N GLY A 5 3.64 6.82 -2.17
CA GLY A 5 4.70 7.81 -2.38
C GLY A 5 5.12 8.62 -1.16
N MET A 6 4.43 8.51 -0.02
CA MET A 6 4.70 9.31 1.20
C MET A 6 6.17 9.25 1.62
N ASP A 7 6.70 8.06 1.92
CA ASP A 7 8.12 7.92 2.29
C ASP A 7 9.05 8.08 1.07
N SER A 8 8.62 7.59 -0.09
CA SER A 8 9.46 7.61 -1.30
C SER A 8 9.78 9.03 -1.74
N PHE A 9 8.81 9.95 -1.71
CA PHE A 9 9.03 11.34 -2.09
C PHE A 9 9.96 12.06 -1.12
N ASP A 10 9.86 11.77 0.19
CA ASP A 10 10.78 12.32 1.18
C ASP A 10 12.22 11.87 0.90
N TRP A 11 12.44 10.56 0.65
CA TRP A 11 13.76 10.05 0.31
C TRP A 11 14.35 10.63 -0.97
N LEU A 12 13.51 10.85 -2.00
CA LEU A 12 13.95 11.43 -3.27
C LEU A 12 14.29 12.92 -3.12
N LYS A 13 13.46 13.68 -2.39
CA LYS A 13 13.66 15.11 -2.14
C LYS A 13 14.94 15.37 -1.34
N ASP A 14 15.16 14.58 -0.29
CA ASP A 14 16.33 14.70 0.57
C ASP A 14 17.58 14.04 -0.03
N ARG A 15 17.45 13.45 -1.22
CA ARG A 15 18.50 12.73 -1.96
C ARG A 15 19.14 11.59 -1.15
N ILE A 16 18.38 11.02 -0.22
CA ILE A 16 18.73 9.82 0.55
C ILE A 16 18.82 8.62 -0.40
N GLN A 17 17.88 8.53 -1.35
CA GLN A 17 17.93 7.57 -2.45
C GLN A 17 18.04 8.28 -3.79
N ARG A 18 18.81 7.69 -4.72
CA ARG A 18 19.02 8.19 -6.09
C ARG A 18 18.80 7.06 -7.11
N PRO A 19 17.60 6.48 -7.17
CA PRO A 19 17.32 5.42 -8.12
C PRO A 19 17.34 5.96 -9.55
N GLU A 20 17.89 5.19 -10.48
CA GLU A 20 17.80 5.50 -11.92
C GLU A 20 16.40 5.23 -12.48
N VAL A 21 15.65 4.33 -11.83
CA VAL A 21 14.33 3.87 -12.26
C VAL A 21 13.38 3.79 -11.08
N VAL A 22 12.16 4.28 -11.28
CA VAL A 22 11.03 4.11 -10.35
C VAL A 22 9.94 3.31 -11.05
N ILE A 23 9.47 2.26 -10.39
CA ILE A 23 8.35 1.43 -10.86
C ILE A 23 7.15 1.70 -9.95
N GLU A 24 6.09 2.24 -10.53
CA GLU A 24 4.87 2.65 -9.83
C GLU A 24 3.80 1.55 -9.88
N LEU A 25 3.18 1.26 -8.73
CA LEU A 25 2.27 0.12 -8.56
C LEU A 25 0.79 0.49 -8.37
N SER A 26 0.43 1.78 -8.29
CA SER A 26 -0.97 2.24 -8.09
C SER A 26 -1.99 1.74 -9.11
N ARG A 27 -1.55 1.22 -10.26
CA ARG A 27 -2.43 0.66 -11.30
C ARG A 27 -2.58 -0.86 -11.26
N VAL A 28 -1.92 -1.55 -10.34
CA VAL A 28 -2.06 -3.00 -10.18
C VAL A 28 -3.24 -3.29 -9.25
N SER A 29 -4.44 -3.46 -9.83
CA SER A 29 -5.70 -3.61 -9.09
C SER A 29 -5.71 -4.80 -8.13
N GLU A 30 -5.04 -5.88 -8.49
CA GLU A 30 -4.97 -7.14 -7.76
C GLU A 30 -4.21 -7.01 -6.44
N LEU A 31 -3.43 -5.93 -6.27
CA LEU A 31 -2.74 -5.61 -5.03
C LEU A 31 -3.59 -4.76 -4.08
N ARG A 32 -4.85 -4.41 -4.42
CA ARG A 32 -5.73 -3.60 -3.57
C ARG A 32 -6.94 -4.41 -3.11
N GLY A 33 -7.31 -4.24 -1.85
CA GLY A 33 -8.47 -4.87 -1.24
C GLY A 33 -8.18 -5.50 0.12
N ILE A 34 -9.26 -5.89 0.78
CA ILE A 34 -9.25 -6.58 2.08
C ILE A 34 -10.26 -7.72 1.97
N ARG A 35 -9.87 -8.94 2.34
CA ARG A 35 -10.75 -10.13 2.29
C ARG A 35 -10.44 -11.10 3.42
N ASP A 36 -11.45 -11.83 3.89
CA ASP A 36 -11.24 -12.97 4.80
C ASP A 36 -10.59 -14.14 4.04
N VAL A 37 -9.57 -14.73 4.66
CA VAL A 37 -8.88 -15.93 4.16
C VAL A 37 -8.45 -16.77 5.36
N ASP A 38 -8.81 -18.06 5.38
CA ASP A 38 -8.35 -19.05 6.36
C ASP A 38 -8.45 -18.62 7.84
N GLY A 39 -9.51 -17.90 8.20
CA GLY A 39 -9.74 -17.40 9.56
C GLY A 39 -8.98 -16.12 9.91
N GLY A 40 -8.22 -15.56 8.99
CA GLY A 40 -7.58 -14.24 9.08
C GLY A 40 -8.03 -13.29 7.97
N LEU A 41 -7.32 -12.17 7.85
CA LEU A 41 -7.52 -11.18 6.80
C LEU A 41 -6.31 -11.13 5.86
N GLU A 42 -6.57 -11.18 4.56
CA GLU A 42 -5.60 -10.79 3.55
C GLU A 42 -5.83 -9.32 3.19
N ILE A 43 -4.77 -8.52 3.26
CA ILE A 43 -4.77 -7.10 2.92
C ILE A 43 -3.78 -6.91 1.77
N GLY A 44 -4.30 -6.43 0.63
CA GLY A 44 -3.47 -6.11 -0.53
C GLY A 44 -2.45 -5.00 -0.21
N ALA A 45 -1.23 -5.11 -0.75
CA ALA A 45 -0.14 -4.17 -0.49
C ALA A 45 -0.41 -2.72 -0.94
N MET A 46 -1.35 -2.52 -1.87
CA MET A 46 -1.79 -1.22 -2.36
C MET A 46 -3.04 -0.70 -1.65
N THR A 47 -3.56 -1.43 -0.65
CA THR A 47 -4.66 -0.95 0.21
C THR A 47 -4.15 0.18 1.10
N THR A 48 -4.81 1.33 1.03
CA THR A 48 -4.43 2.52 1.79
C THR A 48 -4.77 2.38 3.26
N LEU A 49 -4.07 3.13 4.12
CA LEU A 49 -4.37 3.16 5.55
C LEU A 49 -5.81 3.62 5.84
N THR A 50 -6.36 4.53 5.02
CA THR A 50 -7.76 4.95 5.13
C THR A 50 -8.72 3.78 4.91
N GLU A 51 -8.52 3.01 3.84
CA GLU A 51 -9.37 1.84 3.55
C GLU A 51 -9.26 0.77 4.65
N VAL A 52 -8.06 0.54 5.18
CA VAL A 52 -7.86 -0.37 6.31
C VAL A 52 -8.62 0.12 7.54
N ALA A 53 -8.51 1.41 7.88
CA ALA A 53 -9.15 2.00 9.06
C ALA A 53 -10.69 2.04 8.95
N GLU A 54 -11.22 2.14 7.73
CA GLU A 54 -12.66 2.20 7.46
C GLU A 54 -13.30 0.83 7.21
N SER A 55 -12.50 -0.21 6.97
CA SER A 55 -12.99 -1.56 6.67
C SER A 55 -13.75 -2.20 7.83
N PRO A 56 -15.01 -2.64 7.63
CA PRO A 56 -15.76 -3.41 8.62
C PRO A 56 -15.03 -4.71 9.01
N LEU A 57 -14.45 -5.41 8.02
CA LEU A 57 -13.72 -6.67 8.24
C LEU A 57 -12.54 -6.50 9.21
N VAL A 58 -11.87 -5.35 9.16
CA VAL A 58 -10.76 -5.04 10.07
C VAL A 58 -11.27 -4.65 11.46
N ARG A 59 -12.41 -3.95 11.55
CA ARG A 59 -12.98 -3.47 12.82
C ARG A 59 -13.67 -4.56 13.64
N GLU A 60 -14.12 -5.62 12.99
CA GLU A 60 -14.79 -6.76 13.63
C GLU A 60 -13.79 -7.78 14.23
N ARG A 61 -12.49 -7.56 14.06
CA ARG A 61 -11.40 -8.42 14.53
C ARG A 61 -10.66 -7.85 15.73
#